data_AF-A0A1I4K8T1-F1
#
_entry.id   AF-A0A1I4K8T1-F1
#
_cell.length_a   1.000
_cell.length_b   1.000
_cell.length_c   1.000
_cell.angle_alpha   90.00
_cell.angle_beta   90.00
_cell.angle_gamma   90.00
#
_symmetry.space_group_name_H-M   'P 1'
#
loop_
_entity.id
_entity.type
_entity.pdbx_description
1 polymer ?
#
loop_
_entity_poly.entity_id
_entity_poly.type
_entity_poly.pdbx_seq_one_letter_code
_entity_poly.pdbx_strand_id
1 'polypeptide(L)'
;MATKKTYTAEITCDVCKKKEIIHEGESRSFLSVSCAVREIGYRDEYGNFHEENTKTLLVKDLDLCPECREKAYEKIITRISQMFSLDYYYSFFSNEEQEEIQ
;
A
#
# COMPACT_ATOMS: atom_id res chain seq x y z
N MET A 1 33.02 -23.44 15.51
CA MET A 1 32.14 -23.37 14.32
C MET A 1 31.08 -22.32 14.60
N ALA A 2 31.19 -21.14 14.01
CA ALA A 2 30.16 -20.10 14.13
C ALA A 2 29.01 -20.47 13.19
N THR A 3 27.82 -20.69 13.75
CA THR A 3 26.59 -20.82 12.97
C THR A 3 26.41 -19.53 12.18
N LYS A 4 26.53 -19.58 10.85
CA LYS A 4 26.16 -18.47 9.97
C LYS A 4 24.70 -18.13 10.29
N LYS A 5 24.47 -16.97 10.88
CA LYS A 5 23.13 -16.44 11.10
C LYS A 5 22.56 -16.12 9.73
N THR A 6 21.71 -16.99 9.19
CA THR A 6 20.89 -16.68 8.01
C THR A 6 19.95 -15.56 8.42
N TYR A 7 20.22 -14.34 7.93
CA TYR A 7 19.28 -13.22 8.09
C TYR A 7 18.17 -13.40 7.07
N THR A 8 16.93 -13.41 7.55
CA THR A 8 15.74 -13.49 6.71
C THR A 8 14.97 -12.20 6.94
N ALA A 9 14.82 -11.38 5.90
CA ALA A 9 13.97 -10.20 5.96
C ALA A 9 12.61 -10.53 5.33
N GLU A 10 11.52 -10.16 6.01
CA GLU A 10 10.17 -10.21 5.44
C GLU A 10 9.76 -8.80 5.01
N ILE A 11 9.43 -8.63 3.74
CA ILE A 11 8.86 -7.39 3.19
C ILE A 11 7.43 -7.68 2.78
N THR A 12 6.51 -6.75 3.03
CA THR A 12 5.09 -6.89 2.66
C THR A 12 4.69 -5.76 1.73
N CYS A 13 3.89 -6.08 0.71
CA CYS A 13 3.37 -5.10 -0.23
C CYS A 13 2.30 -4.27 0.48
N ASP A 14 2.42 -2.95 0.48
CA ASP A 14 1.47 -2.07 1.16
C ASP A 14 0.04 -2.20 0.62
N VAL A 15 -0.09 -2.48 -0.69
CA VAL A 15 -1.37 -2.55 -1.40
C VAL A 15 -2.00 -3.95 -1.30
N CYS A 16 -1.34 -4.97 -1.84
CA CYS A 16 -1.93 -6.31 -1.92
C CYS A 16 -1.59 -7.23 -0.73
N LYS A 17 -0.78 -6.75 0.23
CA LYS A 17 -0.30 -7.51 1.40
C LYS A 17 0.46 -8.80 1.07
N LYS A 18 0.90 -8.97 -0.18
CA LYS A 18 1.80 -10.06 -0.61
C LYS A 18 3.12 -9.92 0.12
N LYS A 19 3.66 -11.04 0.60
CA LYS A 19 4.93 -11.09 1.33
C LYS A 19 6.06 -11.57 0.42
N GLU A 20 7.24 -10.99 0.59
CA GLU A 20 8.50 -11.47 0.02
C GLU A 20 9.44 -11.77 1.18
N ILE A 21 9.94 -13.00 1.21
CA ILE A 21 10.95 -13.45 2.17
C ILE A 21 12.29 -13.39 1.43
N ILE A 22 13.20 -12.57 1.90
CA ILE A 22 14.52 -12.36 1.29
C ILE A 22 15.57 -13.03 2.15
N HIS A 23 16.34 -13.94 1.54
CA HIS A 23 17.50 -14.54 2.17
C HIS A 23 18.78 -13.77 1.85
N GLU A 24 19.80 -13.93 2.70
CA GLU A 24 21.11 -13.30 2.50
C GLU A 24 21.69 -13.64 1.11
N GLY A 25 21.97 -12.60 0.30
CA GLY A 25 22.51 -12.74 -1.05
C GLY A 25 21.47 -12.74 -2.17
N GLU A 26 20.17 -12.73 -1.86
CA GLU A 26 19.11 -12.60 -2.85
C GLU A 26 18.77 -11.14 -3.16
N SER A 27 18.41 -10.87 -4.41
CA SER A 27 17.89 -9.57 -4.82
C SER A 27 16.43 -9.42 -4.39
N ARG A 28 16.10 -8.31 -3.71
CA ARG A 28 14.71 -7.93 -3.44
C ARG A 28 13.97 -7.60 -4.74
N SER A 29 12.79 -8.16 -4.93
CA SER A 29 11.91 -7.76 -6.04
C SER A 29 11.01 -6.59 -5.65
N PHE A 30 10.74 -6.46 -4.35
CA PHE A 30 9.95 -5.37 -3.80
C PHE A 30 10.82 -4.12 -3.71
N LEU A 31 10.27 -2.99 -4.17
CA LEU A 31 10.94 -1.70 -4.13
C LEU A 31 9.99 -0.66 -3.53
N SER A 32 10.57 0.22 -2.72
CA SER A 32 9.91 1.43 -2.24
C SER A 32 9.73 2.41 -3.39
N VAL A 33 8.50 2.84 -3.63
CA VAL A 33 8.12 3.71 -4.75
C VAL A 33 7.34 4.89 -4.19
N SER A 34 7.69 6.10 -4.59
CA SER A 34 6.94 7.31 -4.23
C SER A 34 5.64 7.36 -5.04
N CYS A 35 4.50 7.20 -4.36
CA CYS A 35 3.18 7.13 -4.96
C CYS A 35 2.32 8.33 -4.58
N ALA A 36 1.45 8.76 -5.50
CA ALA A 36 0.38 9.69 -5.19
C ALA A 36 -0.77 8.95 -4.49
N VAL A 37 -1.06 9.35 -3.27
CA VAL A 37 -2.04 8.72 -2.38
C VAL A 37 -3.14 9.71 -2.02
N ARG A 38 -4.39 9.27 -2.12
CA ARG A 38 -5.58 10.01 -1.71
C ARG A 38 -6.24 9.35 -0.51
N GLU A 39 -6.50 10.09 0.56
CA GLU A 39 -7.32 9.59 1.66
C GLU A 39 -8.80 9.71 1.31
N ILE A 40 -9.51 8.59 1.35
CA ILE A 40 -10.94 8.52 1.01
C ILE A 40 -11.82 8.33 2.24
N GLY A 41 -11.23 8.16 3.42
CA GLY A 41 -11.98 7.92 4.64
C GLY A 41 -11.19 7.15 5.69
N TYR A 42 -11.91 6.75 6.73
CA TYR A 42 -11.38 5.96 7.83
C TYR A 42 -12.38 4.88 8.26
N ARG A 43 -11.89 3.84 8.93
CA ARG A 43 -12.72 2.88 9.66
C ARG A 43 -12.78 3.25 11.13
N ASP A 44 -13.98 3.26 11.70
CA ASP A 44 -14.18 3.48 13.13
C ASP A 44 -13.75 2.27 13.98
N GLU A 45 -13.89 2.39 15.31
CA GLU A 45 -13.58 1.33 16.28
C GLU A 45 -14.39 0.03 16.10
N TYR A 46 -15.53 0.11 15.41
CA TYR A 46 -16.40 -1.03 15.08
C TYR A 46 -16.13 -1.58 13.67
N GLY A 47 -15.17 -0.99 12.94
CA GLY A 47 -14.81 -1.37 11.59
C GLY A 47 -15.73 -0.81 10.50
N ASN A 48 -16.68 0.09 10.84
CA ASN A 48 -17.52 0.74 9.85
C ASN A 48 -16.71 1.78 9.08
N PHE A 49 -16.89 1.81 7.76
CA PHE A 49 -16.23 2.79 6.90
C PHE A 49 -16.98 4.12 6.91
N HIS A 50 -16.26 5.21 7.17
CA HIS A 50 -16.72 6.58 7.06
C HIS A 50 -15.95 7.24 5.92
N GLU A 51 -16.68 7.63 4.87
CA GLU A 51 -16.08 8.33 3.74
C GLU A 51 -15.65 9.74 4.15
N GLU A 52 -14.39 10.08 3.86
CA GLU A 52 -13.86 11.43 3.96
C GLU A 52 -13.29 11.79 2.59
N ASN A 53 -14.06 12.56 1.83
CA ASN A 53 -13.69 12.90 0.46
C ASN A 53 -12.65 14.04 0.46
N THR A 54 -11.45 13.75 0.97
CA THR A 54 -10.35 14.71 0.96
C THR A 54 -9.90 14.92 -0.48
N LYS A 55 -9.79 16.19 -0.90
CA LYS A 55 -9.25 16.55 -2.23
C LYS A 55 -7.72 16.59 -2.23
N THR A 56 -7.10 16.35 -1.08
CA THR A 56 -5.65 16.45 -0.90
C THR A 56 -4.97 15.16 -1.34
N LEU A 57 -4.08 15.29 -2.33
CA LEU A 57 -3.16 14.22 -2.70
C LEU A 57 -1.90 14.33 -1.84
N LEU A 58 -1.43 13.19 -1.35
CA LEU A 58 -0.24 13.06 -0.52
C LEU A 58 0.76 12.17 -1.24
N VAL A 59 2.03 12.55 -1.23
CA VAL A 59 3.09 11.68 -1.72
C VAL A 59 3.55 10.80 -0.56
N LYS A 60 3.52 9.47 -0.75
CA LYS A 60 4.03 8.49 0.22
C LYS A 60 4.91 7.47 -0.49
N ASP A 61 5.99 7.08 0.17
CA ASP A 61 6.79 5.92 -0.24
C ASP A 61 6.09 4.64 0.24
N LEU A 62 5.78 3.75 -0.70
CA LEU A 62 5.13 2.47 -0.44
C LEU A 62 6.03 1.34 -0.95
N ASP A 63 6.15 0.27 -0.16
CA ASP A 63 6.82 -0.96 -0.59
C ASP A 63 5.87 -1.76 -1.47
N LEU A 64 6.17 -1.81 -2.76
CA LEU A 64 5.30 -2.45 -3.75
C LEU A 64 5.95 -3.68 -4.37
N CYS A 65 5.17 -4.74 -4.53
CA CYS A 65 5.54 -5.85 -5.39
C CYS A 65 5.59 -5.38 -6.87
N PRO A 66 6.31 -6.08 -7.76
CA PRO A 66 6.43 -5.68 -9.17
C PRO A 66 5.09 -5.36 -9.85
N GLU A 67 4.07 -6.19 -9.61
CA GLU A 67 2.73 -6.05 -10.19
C GLU A 67 2.00 -4.78 -9.71
N CYS A 68 2.14 -4.43 -8.43
CA CYS A 68 1.53 -3.22 -7.87
C CYS A 68 2.34 -1.98 -8.26
N ARG A 69 3.65 -2.11 -8.37
CA ARG A 69 4.54 -1.03 -8.80
C ARG A 69 4.21 -0.56 -10.22
N GLU A 70 4.00 -1.50 -11.15
CA GLU A 70 3.62 -1.15 -12.52
C GLU A 70 2.32 -0.34 -12.54
N LYS A 71 1.32 -0.74 -11.75
CA LYS A 71 0.04 -0.02 -11.64
C LYS A 71 0.15 1.34 -10.94
N ALA A 72 1.06 1.47 -9.98
CA ALA A 72 1.20 2.67 -9.16
C ALA A 72 1.72 3.89 -9.94
N TYR A 73 2.48 3.69 -11.02
CA TYR A 73 2.96 4.80 -11.85
C TYR A 73 1.85 5.47 -12.65
N GLU A 74 0.75 4.77 -12.91
CA GLU A 74 -0.34 5.26 -13.76
C GLU A 74 -1.61 5.59 -12.98
N LYS A 75 -1.67 5.24 -11.68
CA LYS A 75 -2.88 5.34 -10.87
C LYS A 75 -2.63 6.04 -9.54
N ILE A 76 -3.63 6.81 -9.11
CA ILE A 76 -3.72 7.30 -7.74
C ILE A 76 -4.07 6.11 -6.84
N ILE A 77 -3.37 5.97 -5.74
CA ILE A 77 -3.65 4.97 -4.71
C ILE A 77 -4.59 5.59 -3.68
N THR A 78 -5.70 4.96 -3.38
CA THR A 78 -6.56 5.38 -2.26
C THR A 78 -6.05 4.78 -0.97
N ARG A 79 -6.19 5.52 0.13
CA ARG A 79 -5.94 5.02 1.48
C ARG A 79 -7.17 5.17 2.36
N ILE A 80 -7.36 4.19 3.23
CA ILE A 80 -8.31 4.21 4.33
C ILE A 80 -7.50 4.04 5.61
N SER A 81 -7.63 4.99 6.54
CA SER A 81 -7.03 4.88 7.87
C SER A 81 -7.93 4.06 8.80
N GLN A 82 -7.37 3.52 9.88
CA GLN A 82 -8.16 2.82 10.90
C GLN A 82 -8.05 3.54 12.24
N MET A 83 -9.17 3.75 12.92
CA MET A 83 -9.17 4.42 14.22
C MET A 83 -8.35 3.60 15.23
N PHE A 84 -7.50 4.28 16.00
CA PHE A 84 -6.57 3.69 16.98
C PHE A 84 -5.49 2.76 16.42
N SER A 85 -5.34 2.65 15.09
CA SER A 85 -4.20 1.99 14.46
C SER A 85 -3.49 2.93 13.48
N LEU A 86 -2.20 2.73 13.30
CA LEU A 86 -1.44 3.30 12.18
C LEU A 86 -1.56 2.42 10.92
N ASP A 87 -2.43 1.41 10.96
CA ASP A 87 -2.73 0.58 9.80
C ASP A 87 -3.46 1.40 8.74
N TYR A 88 -2.91 1.36 7.54
CA TYR A 88 -3.51 1.92 6.34
C TYR A 88 -3.87 0.79 5.39
N TYR A 89 -5.09 0.85 4.89
CA TYR A 89 -5.51 0.05 3.76
C TYR A 89 -5.29 0.86 2.48
N TYR A 90 -4.46 0.35 1.58
CA TYR A 90 -4.19 0.98 0.29
C TYR A 90 -4.85 0.17 -0.82
N SER A 91 -5.49 0.84 -1.78
CA SER A 91 -6.01 0.21 -3.00
C SER A 91 -5.78 1.10 -4.22
N PHE A 92 -5.78 0.52 -5.41
CA PHE A 92 -5.71 1.31 -6.64
C PHE A 92 -7.07 1.92 -6.91
N PHE A 93 -7.10 3.21 -7.24
CA PHE A 93 -8.31 3.84 -7.74
C PHE A 93 -8.65 3.22 -9.11
N SER A 94 -9.77 2.50 -9.19
CA SER A 94 -10.35 2.07 -10.46
C SER A 94 -11.24 3.19 -10.96
N ASN A 95 -10.97 3.70 -12.16
CA ASN A 95 -11.76 4.75 -12.82
C ASN A 95 -13.17 4.26 -13.28
N GLU A 96 -13.72 3.23 -12.65
CA GLU A 96 -15.05 2.69 -13.00
C GLU A 96 -16.20 3.45 -12.31
N GLU A 97 -15.92 4.44 -11.46
CA GLU A 97 -16.93 5.32 -10.83
C GLU A 97 -16.92 6.76 -11.38
N GLN A 98 -16.70 6.93 -12.70
CA GLN A 98 -16.89 8.24 -13.36
C GLN A 98 -18.02 8.29 -14.40
N GLU A 99 -18.71 7.20 -14.68
CA GLU A 99 -19.88 7.18 -15.58
C GLU A 99 -21.20 7.14 -14.81
N GLU A 100 -21.52 8.13 -13.97
CA GLU A 100 -22.93 8.37 -13.57
C GLU A 100 -23.22 9.77 -12.98
N ILE A 101 -22.43 10.79 -13.33
CA ILE A 101 -22.82 12.18 -13.09
C ILE A 101 -22.60 13.01 -14.36
N GLN A 102 -23.47 12.79 -15.35
CA GLN A 102 -23.81 13.77 -16.37
C GLN A 102 -25.31 14.02 -16.37
#